data_AF-A0A239D5J9-F1
#
_entry.id   AF-A0A239D5J9-F1
#
_cell.length_a   1.000
_cell.length_b   1.000
_cell.length_c   1.000
_cell.angle_alpha   90.00
_cell.angle_beta   90.00
_cell.angle_gamma   90.00
#
_symmetry.space_group_name_H-M   'P 1'
#
loop_
_entity.id
_entity.type
_entity.pdbx_description
1 polymer ?
#
loop_
_entity_poly.entity_id
_entity_poly.type
_entity_poly.pdbx_seq_one_letter_code
_entity_poly.pdbx_strand_id
1 'polypeptide(L)'
;MLASTPEMYFYTNPAKQLFWVGEPVVIGLELYSRFEQPVLVAPLQNNEFVQFKLVGPDGNEVPWQGKAPDHARAYSPSDFKVLEQYNAVKAERTISLKDGTGFACNRPGQYTLTAVFSMGSPEHFTLFADQAKPIVGSVRSSKLAFCIDACILKQVPVSNDAPPSALQAVGLFYTDVIKYHSSGIPVGHIKEILGPLMSKKLAQEIDSLSACDKDYFRRYGEILRVHTLKAAIPWGEAGLFTGPNDASTPSAFRILGSRAIGENRVDVLIAFKEDWGESQGDVTVVLENNRWVIDDYVAMYENDKLERLSAGYSVCKDGRWVGEPAY
;
A
#
# COMPACT_ATOMS: atom_id res chain seq x y z
N MET A 1 1.31 31.08 9.61
CA MET A 1 1.31 29.81 8.85
C MET A 1 0.82 28.72 9.78
N LEU A 2 -0.21 27.97 9.40
CA LEU A 2 -0.68 26.83 10.20
C LEU A 2 0.37 25.72 10.09
N ALA A 3 0.83 25.21 11.22
CA ALA A 3 1.80 24.13 11.24
C ALA A 3 1.15 22.87 10.64
N SER A 4 1.65 22.38 9.51
CA SER A 4 1.16 21.16 8.87
C SER A 4 1.41 19.95 9.78
N THR A 5 0.42 19.08 9.94
CA THR A 5 0.56 17.81 10.64
C THR A 5 1.47 16.89 9.83
N PRO A 6 2.52 16.29 10.43
CA PRO A 6 3.41 15.38 9.72
C PRO A 6 2.66 14.23 9.05
N GLU A 7 2.98 13.96 7.79
CA GLU A 7 2.37 12.87 7.03
C GLU A 7 3.09 11.54 7.33
N MET A 8 2.60 10.84 8.34
CA MET A 8 3.15 9.57 8.82
C MET A 8 2.28 8.38 8.44
N TYR A 9 2.87 7.19 8.32
CA TYR A 9 2.22 5.94 7.93
C TYR A 9 2.64 4.82 8.89
N PHE A 10 1.68 4.05 9.39
CA PHE A 10 1.95 2.92 10.30
C PHE A 10 1.35 1.65 9.71
N TYR A 11 2.17 0.61 9.57
CA TYR A 11 1.83 -0.67 8.96
C TYR A 11 2.02 -1.81 9.94
N THR A 12 1.19 -2.82 9.79
CA THR A 12 1.33 -4.10 10.47
C THR A 12 1.30 -5.22 9.45
N ASN A 13 2.26 -6.14 9.51
CA ASN A 13 2.35 -7.29 8.64
C ASN A 13 2.57 -8.54 9.50
N PRO A 14 1.75 -9.60 9.39
CA PRO A 14 2.03 -10.81 10.15
C PRO A 14 3.24 -11.51 9.53
N ALA A 15 4.11 -12.11 10.35
CA ALA A 15 5.28 -12.84 9.86
C ALA A 15 4.88 -14.01 8.93
N LYS A 16 3.66 -14.54 9.12
CA LYS A 16 3.02 -15.57 8.28
C LYS A 16 1.52 -15.30 8.24
N GLN A 17 0.84 -15.79 7.20
CA GLN A 17 -0.62 -15.71 7.12
C GLN A 17 -1.32 -16.83 7.93
N LEU A 18 -0.62 -17.93 8.19
CA LEU A 18 -1.12 -19.10 8.91
C LEU A 18 -0.12 -19.49 10.00
N PHE A 19 -0.64 -19.66 11.22
CA PHE A 19 0.08 -20.13 12.40
C PHE A 19 -0.61 -21.39 12.95
N TRP A 20 0.11 -22.20 13.71
CA TRP A 20 -0.47 -23.31 14.46
C TRP A 20 -0.98 -22.87 15.83
N VAL A 21 -1.95 -23.59 16.40
CA VAL A 21 -2.34 -23.39 17.81
C VAL A 21 -1.11 -23.53 18.71
N GLY A 22 -0.88 -22.52 19.54
CA GLY A 22 0.28 -22.44 20.44
C GLY A 22 1.59 -22.01 19.77
N GLU A 23 1.62 -21.76 18.45
CA GLU A 23 2.75 -21.10 17.81
C GLU A 23 2.81 -19.62 18.21
N PRO A 24 4.01 -19.04 18.45
CA PRO A 24 4.13 -17.61 18.64
C PRO A 24 3.62 -16.83 17.44
N VAL A 25 2.71 -15.89 17.68
CA VAL A 25 2.22 -14.98 16.63
C VAL A 25 3.11 -13.75 16.63
N VAL A 26 3.91 -13.61 15.56
CA VAL A 26 4.84 -12.49 15.36
C VAL A 26 4.27 -11.53 14.32
N ILE A 27 4.26 -10.25 14.66
CA ILE A 27 3.77 -9.15 13.83
C ILE A 27 4.92 -8.18 13.58
N GLY A 28 5.26 -7.98 12.31
CA GLY A 28 6.10 -6.87 11.87
C GLY A 28 5.33 -5.56 11.94
N LEU A 29 5.98 -4.56 12.51
CA LEU A 29 5.52 -3.18 12.61
C LEU A 29 6.45 -2.30 11.79
N GLU A 30 5.88 -1.33 11.09
CA GLU A 30 6.65 -0.36 10.32
C GLU A 30 6.01 1.02 10.43
N LEU A 31 6.82 2.03 10.76
CA LEU A 31 6.42 3.44 10.80
C LEU A 31 7.27 4.21 9.79
N TYR A 32 6.62 4.89 8.87
CA TYR A 32 7.22 5.58 7.73
C TYR A 32 6.76 7.04 7.68
N SER A 33 7.65 7.95 7.28
CA SER A 33 7.35 9.37 7.14
C SER A 33 7.43 9.80 5.68
N ARG A 34 6.44 10.57 5.20
CA ARG A 34 6.56 11.38 3.96
C ARG A 34 6.79 12.86 4.26
N PHE A 35 6.89 13.22 5.54
CA PHE A 35 7.07 14.60 5.93
C PHE A 35 8.48 15.07 5.58
N GLU A 36 8.59 16.20 4.89
CA GLU A 36 9.87 16.79 4.45
C GLU A 36 10.81 17.09 5.63
N GLN A 37 10.26 17.40 6.79
CA GLN A 37 11.05 17.65 7.99
C GLN A 37 11.23 16.37 8.81
N PRO A 38 12.41 16.16 9.43
CA PRO A 38 12.61 15.04 10.33
C PRO A 38 11.61 15.05 11.49
N VAL A 39 11.12 13.87 11.85
CA VAL A 39 10.10 13.68 12.88
C VAL A 39 10.64 12.81 13.99
N LEU A 40 10.46 13.20 15.24
CA LEU A 40 10.83 12.36 16.37
C LEU A 40 9.76 11.27 16.57
N VAL A 41 10.19 10.00 16.57
CA VAL A 41 9.31 8.86 16.75
C VAL A 41 9.78 7.94 17.86
N ALA A 42 8.82 7.37 18.58
CA ALA A 42 9.07 6.37 19.59
C ALA A 42 9.36 4.99 18.97
N PRO A 43 10.09 4.11 19.68
CA PRO A 43 10.41 2.79 19.18
C PRO A 43 9.16 1.91 19.22
N LEU A 44 8.95 1.15 18.14
CA LEU A 44 7.78 0.29 17.98
C LEU A 44 7.77 -0.95 18.89
N GLN A 45 8.85 -1.15 19.66
CA GLN A 45 9.03 -2.28 20.59
C GLN A 45 8.28 -2.10 21.91
N ASN A 46 7.91 -0.88 22.29
CA ASN A 46 7.28 -0.60 23.57
C ASN A 46 5.75 -0.66 23.45
N ASN A 47 5.09 -1.26 24.44
CA ASN A 47 3.63 -1.36 24.51
C ASN A 47 2.92 -0.03 24.83
N GLU A 48 3.67 0.97 25.31
CA GLU A 48 3.09 2.30 25.55
C GLU A 48 2.74 3.01 24.23
N PHE A 49 3.59 2.83 23.20
CA PHE A 49 3.44 3.54 21.93
C PHE A 49 2.69 2.74 20.87
N VAL A 50 2.63 1.40 21.01
CA VAL A 50 1.85 0.54 20.13
C VAL A 50 0.89 -0.28 20.96
N GLN A 51 -0.40 0.03 20.83
CA GLN A 51 -1.48 -0.71 21.47
C GLN A 51 -2.08 -1.70 20.49
N PHE A 52 -2.31 -2.92 20.96
CA PHE A 52 -2.94 -3.97 20.16
C PHE A 52 -4.33 -4.29 20.70
N LYS A 53 -5.27 -4.48 19.76
CA LYS A 53 -6.58 -5.05 20.02
C LYS A 53 -6.75 -6.25 19.09
N LEU A 54 -7.02 -7.42 19.66
CA LEU A 54 -7.22 -8.65 18.91
C LEU A 54 -8.68 -9.10 19.02
N VAL A 55 -9.28 -9.43 17.88
CA VAL A 55 -10.62 -10.03 17.80
C VAL A 55 -10.48 -11.45 17.26
N GLY A 56 -11.06 -12.40 17.98
CA GLY A 56 -11.03 -13.82 17.65
C GLY A 56 -12.04 -14.24 16.59
N PRO A 57 -12.03 -15.51 16.20
CA PRO A 57 -12.91 -16.05 15.16
C PRO A 57 -14.39 -16.07 15.55
N ASP A 58 -14.71 -15.95 16.83
CA ASP A 58 -16.07 -15.80 17.37
C ASP A 58 -16.55 -14.34 17.37
N GLY A 59 -15.73 -13.39 16.88
CA GLY A 59 -16.01 -11.97 16.89
C GLY A 59 -15.81 -11.29 18.23
N ASN A 60 -15.37 -12.02 19.27
CA ASN A 60 -15.11 -11.46 20.59
C ASN A 60 -13.67 -10.96 20.70
N GLU A 61 -13.47 -9.95 21.54
CA GLU A 61 -12.14 -9.45 21.87
C GLU A 61 -11.36 -10.50 22.66
N VAL A 62 -10.13 -10.78 22.24
CA VAL A 62 -9.21 -11.67 22.93
C VAL A 62 -8.42 -10.81 23.93
N PRO A 63 -8.56 -11.02 25.25
CA PRO A 63 -7.84 -10.23 26.22
C PRO A 63 -6.35 -10.60 26.24
N TRP A 64 -5.51 -9.61 26.53
CA TRP A 64 -4.10 -9.83 26.84
C TRP A 64 -3.96 -10.56 28.19
N GLN A 65 -3.17 -11.64 28.22
CA GLN A 65 -2.86 -12.43 29.42
C GLN A 65 -1.41 -12.20 29.86
N GLY A 66 -1.20 -12.15 31.17
CA GLY A 66 0.12 -11.88 31.78
C GLY A 66 0.22 -10.45 32.30
N LYS A 67 1.37 -10.12 32.92
CA LYS A 67 1.61 -8.76 33.39
C LYS A 67 1.62 -7.82 32.20
N ALA A 68 0.80 -6.77 32.27
CA ALA A 68 1.02 -5.60 31.42
C ALA A 68 2.47 -5.14 31.65
N PRO A 69 3.28 -4.97 30.60
CA PRO A 69 4.64 -4.49 30.79
C PRO A 69 4.61 -3.12 31.46
N ASP A 70 5.53 -2.92 32.41
CA ASP A 70 5.56 -1.72 33.26
C ASP A 70 5.50 -0.44 32.41
N HIS A 71 4.39 0.29 32.55
CA HIS A 71 4.14 1.59 31.90
C HIS A 71 4.85 2.75 32.61
N ALA A 72 5.73 2.48 33.57
CA ALA A 72 6.21 3.46 34.54
C ALA A 72 7.74 3.62 34.54
N ARG A 73 8.36 3.70 33.36
CA ARG A 73 9.76 4.11 33.25
C ARG A 73 9.86 5.52 32.69
N ALA A 74 10.65 6.37 33.34
CA ALA A 74 11.03 7.67 32.79
C ALA A 74 11.81 7.48 31.48
N TYR A 75 11.39 8.18 30.43
CA TYR A 75 12.02 8.14 29.11
C TYR A 75 13.31 8.95 29.06
N SER A 76 14.31 8.41 28.36
CA SER A 76 15.55 9.08 28.02
C SER A 76 15.52 9.56 26.56
N PRO A 77 16.22 10.65 26.19
CA PRO A 77 16.40 11.06 24.79
C PRO A 77 16.82 9.90 23.86
N SER A 78 17.63 8.98 24.37
CA SER A 78 18.13 7.82 23.63
C SER A 78 17.04 6.80 23.23
N ASP A 79 15.85 6.91 23.83
CA ASP A 79 14.75 6.00 23.54
C ASP A 79 14.05 6.37 22.23
N PHE A 80 14.24 7.59 21.72
CA PHE A 80 13.60 8.08 20.50
C PHE A 80 14.51 7.99 19.28
N LYS A 81 13.88 7.90 18.11
CA LYS A 81 14.56 7.95 16.82
C LYS A 81 14.09 9.13 16.01
N VAL A 82 15.01 9.77 15.30
CA VAL A 82 14.67 10.74 14.27
C VAL A 82 14.34 9.97 13.00
N LEU A 83 13.11 10.15 12.50
CA LEU A 83 12.64 9.58 11.25
C LEU A 83 12.66 10.66 10.17
N GLU A 84 13.59 10.53 9.25
CA GLU A 84 13.69 11.42 8.09
C GLU A 84 12.62 11.10 7.04
N GLN A 85 12.49 11.98 6.05
CA GLN A 85 11.60 11.76 4.91
C GLN A 85 11.94 10.46 4.19
N TYR A 86 10.92 9.67 3.88
CA TYR A 86 10.98 8.39 3.19
C TYR A 86 11.76 7.28 3.90
N ASN A 87 12.17 7.51 5.15
CA ASN A 87 12.75 6.48 5.98
C ASN A 87 11.67 5.76 6.81
N ALA A 88 12.00 4.55 7.26
CA ALA A 88 11.12 3.70 8.05
C ALA A 88 11.80 3.19 9.33
N VAL A 89 11.06 3.19 10.44
CA VAL A 89 11.41 2.44 11.65
C VAL A 89 10.64 1.13 11.63
N LYS A 90 11.36 0.01 11.83
CA LYS A 90 10.77 -1.33 11.84
C LYS A 90 10.98 -2.01 13.18
N ALA A 91 10.04 -2.86 13.58
CA ALA A 91 10.19 -3.77 14.72
C ALA A 91 9.35 -5.02 14.53
N GLU A 92 9.72 -6.11 15.19
CA GLU A 92 8.87 -7.29 15.32
C GLU A 92 8.29 -7.36 16.73
N ARG A 93 7.02 -7.77 16.83
CA ARG A 93 6.31 -7.94 18.10
C ARG A 93 5.67 -9.32 18.14
N THR A 94 6.07 -10.10 19.13
CA THR A 94 5.35 -11.32 19.48
C THR A 94 4.15 -10.95 20.32
N ILE A 95 2.94 -11.19 19.79
CA ILE A 95 1.68 -10.83 20.45
C ILE A 95 0.99 -12.01 21.15
N SER A 96 1.47 -13.24 20.89
CA SER A 96 1.03 -14.47 21.53
C SER A 96 2.28 -15.32 21.74
N LEU A 97 2.54 -15.77 22.97
CA LEU A 97 3.71 -16.59 23.33
C LEU A 97 3.27 -18.03 23.65
N LYS A 98 4.24 -18.97 23.56
CA LYS A 98 4.01 -20.40 23.86
C LYS A 98 3.59 -20.66 25.30
N ASP A 99 3.99 -19.80 26.23
CA ASP A 99 3.71 -19.91 27.65
C ASP A 99 2.31 -19.37 28.04
N GLY A 100 1.52 -18.90 27.06
CA GLY A 100 0.22 -18.29 27.27
C GLY A 100 0.28 -16.78 27.58
N THR A 101 1.46 -16.18 27.65
CA THR A 101 1.60 -14.72 27.78
C THR A 101 1.22 -14.04 26.46
N GLY A 102 0.50 -12.93 26.53
CA GLY A 102 -0.04 -12.22 25.37
C GLY A 102 -1.48 -12.57 25.05
N PHE A 103 -1.90 -12.45 23.80
CA PHE A 103 -3.24 -12.86 23.38
C PHE A 103 -3.33 -14.38 23.24
N ALA A 104 -4.30 -14.99 23.90
CA ALA A 104 -4.52 -16.43 23.82
C ALA A 104 -5.18 -16.83 22.48
N CYS A 105 -4.37 -17.00 21.44
CA CYS A 105 -4.79 -17.46 20.10
C CYS A 105 -4.99 -18.99 20.06
N ASN A 106 -5.86 -19.52 20.91
CA ASN A 106 -6.02 -20.97 21.13
C ASN A 106 -7.18 -21.63 20.34
N ARG A 107 -7.96 -20.84 19.61
CA ARG A 107 -9.05 -21.35 18.77
C ARG A 107 -8.67 -21.32 17.29
N PRO A 108 -8.90 -22.40 16.53
CA PRO A 108 -8.77 -22.36 15.09
C PRO A 108 -9.70 -21.30 14.46
N GLY A 109 -9.22 -20.60 13.44
CA GLY A 109 -9.99 -19.61 12.70
C GLY A 109 -9.22 -18.34 12.34
N GLN A 110 -9.93 -17.37 11.76
CA GLN A 110 -9.39 -16.06 11.42
C GLN A 110 -9.41 -15.13 12.63
N TYR A 111 -8.30 -14.45 12.87
CA TYR A 111 -8.16 -13.41 13.86
C TYR A 111 -7.96 -12.06 13.16
N THR A 112 -8.45 -11.00 13.78
CA THR A 112 -8.27 -9.62 13.30
C THR A 112 -7.51 -8.83 14.35
N LEU A 113 -6.34 -8.33 13.98
CA LEU A 113 -5.51 -7.48 14.82
C LEU A 113 -5.67 -6.03 14.39
N THR A 114 -5.95 -5.15 15.33
CA THR A 114 -5.81 -3.70 15.18
C THR A 114 -4.63 -3.25 16.01
N ALA A 115 -3.66 -2.58 15.41
CA ALA A 115 -2.56 -1.92 16.13
C ALA A 115 -2.72 -0.40 16.00
N VAL A 116 -2.55 0.32 17.10
CA VAL A 116 -2.62 1.78 17.14
C VAL A 116 -1.27 2.31 17.60
N PHE A 117 -0.65 3.14 16.77
CA PHE A 117 0.54 3.89 17.16
C PHE A 117 0.17 5.24 17.74
N SER A 118 0.74 5.56 18.89
CA SER A 118 0.58 6.83 19.60
C SER A 118 1.92 7.26 20.17
N MET A 119 2.25 8.54 20.06
CA MET A 119 3.42 9.07 20.77
C MET A 119 3.14 9.27 22.27
N GLY A 120 1.92 9.06 22.78
CA GLY A 120 1.63 9.35 24.18
C GLY A 120 1.53 10.86 24.47
N SER A 121 1.72 11.26 25.73
CA SER A 121 1.55 12.68 26.14
C SER A 121 2.70 13.55 25.61
N PRO A 122 2.42 14.77 25.10
CA PRO A 122 3.46 15.72 24.68
C PRO A 122 4.52 16.00 25.74
N GLU A 123 4.15 15.89 27.03
CA GLU A 123 5.04 16.10 28.17
C GLU A 123 6.28 15.20 28.11
N HIS A 124 6.14 13.98 27.58
CA HIS A 124 7.24 13.02 27.42
C HIS A 124 8.31 13.50 26.43
N PHE A 125 8.02 14.52 25.60
CA PHE A 125 8.92 14.99 24.54
C PHE A 125 9.26 16.48 24.64
N THR A 126 8.80 17.15 25.70
CA THR A 126 9.07 18.60 25.90
C THR A 126 10.57 18.91 25.92
N LEU A 127 11.41 17.99 26.40
CA LEU A 127 12.86 18.11 26.42
C LEU A 127 13.52 18.04 25.01
N PHE A 128 12.76 17.70 23.96
CA PHE A 128 13.28 17.44 22.62
C PHE A 128 12.67 18.32 21.52
N ALA A 129 11.83 19.30 21.90
CA ALA A 129 11.14 20.17 20.95
C ALA A 129 12.09 20.93 19.99
N ASP A 130 13.34 21.14 20.40
CA ASP A 130 14.35 21.86 19.62
C ASP A 130 15.05 21.01 18.54
N GLN A 131 14.96 19.67 18.61
CA GLN A 131 15.69 18.77 17.70
C GLN A 131 14.84 18.29 16.52
N ALA A 132 13.58 17.99 16.76
CA ALA A 132 12.64 17.53 15.74
C ALA A 132 11.20 17.79 16.22
N LYS A 133 10.28 17.93 15.26
CA LYS A 133 8.89 18.22 15.57
C LYS A 133 8.22 16.99 16.22
N PRO A 134 7.70 17.07 17.46
CA PRO A 134 6.98 15.96 18.06
C PRO A 134 5.62 15.78 17.38
N ILE A 135 5.23 14.52 17.18
CA ILE A 135 3.88 14.19 16.74
C ILE A 135 2.99 14.16 17.98
N VAL A 136 1.93 14.97 18.00
CA VAL A 136 0.96 14.99 19.11
C VAL A 136 -0.28 14.19 18.74
N GLY A 137 -0.67 13.25 19.60
CA GLY A 137 -1.93 12.49 19.50
C GLY A 137 -1.79 11.03 19.03
N SER A 138 -2.92 10.34 18.96
CA SER A 138 -3.04 9.00 18.36
C SER A 138 -3.20 9.16 16.86
N VAL A 139 -2.16 8.80 16.11
CA VAL A 139 -2.06 9.31 14.73
C VAL A 139 -2.44 8.27 13.70
N ARG A 140 -2.23 6.97 13.95
CA ARG A 140 -2.42 5.94 12.92
C ARG A 140 -2.80 4.57 13.51
N SER A 141 -3.85 3.97 12.96
CA SER A 141 -4.24 2.58 13.22
C SER A 141 -3.99 1.72 11.98
N SER A 142 -3.45 0.53 12.16
CA SER A 142 -3.33 -0.50 11.13
C SER A 142 -4.17 -1.71 11.51
N LYS A 143 -4.82 -2.35 10.54
CA LYS A 143 -5.66 -3.54 10.73
C LYS A 143 -5.14 -4.64 9.82
N LEU A 144 -4.91 -5.83 10.37
CA LEU A 144 -4.55 -7.02 9.62
C LEU A 144 -5.39 -8.21 10.07
N ALA A 145 -5.38 -9.25 9.25
CA ALA A 145 -5.92 -10.56 9.60
C ALA A 145 -4.87 -11.65 9.44
N PHE A 146 -4.97 -12.70 10.24
CA PHE A 146 -4.17 -13.91 10.14
C PHE A 146 -5.01 -15.11 10.62
N CYS A 147 -4.52 -16.33 10.39
CA CYS A 147 -5.23 -17.55 10.79
C CYS A 147 -4.45 -18.41 11.76
N ILE A 148 -5.19 -19.11 12.62
CA ILE A 148 -4.71 -20.20 13.46
C ILE A 148 -5.33 -21.52 12.97
N ASP A 149 -4.50 -22.53 12.68
CA ASP A 149 -4.80 -23.91 12.22
C ASP A 149 -5.65 -24.05 10.94
N ALA A 150 -6.73 -23.29 10.80
CA ALA A 150 -7.62 -23.32 9.65
C ALA A 150 -8.23 -21.94 9.42
N CYS A 151 -8.00 -21.37 8.23
CA CYS A 151 -8.93 -20.38 7.71
C CYS A 151 -10.13 -21.16 7.15
N ILE A 152 -11.26 -21.23 7.87
CA ILE A 152 -12.52 -21.47 7.18
C ILE A 152 -12.83 -20.17 6.44
N LEU A 153 -12.15 -19.95 5.30
CA LEU A 153 -12.72 -19.14 4.25
C LEU A 153 -14.01 -19.87 3.90
N LYS A 154 -15.15 -19.40 4.43
CA LYS A 154 -16.44 -19.85 3.93
C LYS A 154 -16.35 -19.80 2.41
N GLN A 155 -16.46 -20.95 1.76
CA GLN A 155 -16.73 -20.99 0.34
C GLN A 155 -18.09 -20.31 0.16
N VAL A 156 -18.08 -19.12 -0.43
CA VAL A 156 -19.30 -18.47 -0.91
C VAL A 156 -19.64 -19.14 -2.25
N PRO A 157 -20.82 -19.75 -2.43
CA PRO A 157 -21.21 -20.27 -3.72
C PRO A 157 -21.67 -19.13 -4.65
N VAL A 158 -20.90 -18.97 -5.74
CA VAL A 158 -21.23 -18.57 -7.14
C VAL A 158 -22.29 -17.46 -7.32
N SER A 159 -21.95 -16.29 -7.87
CA SER A 159 -21.67 -16.14 -9.31
C SER A 159 -20.83 -14.89 -9.67
N ASN A 160 -19.84 -15.11 -10.56
CA ASN A 160 -19.02 -14.16 -11.35
C ASN A 160 -17.86 -13.42 -10.66
N ASP A 161 -16.73 -14.13 -10.54
CA ASP A 161 -15.30 -13.73 -10.62
C ASP A 161 -14.80 -12.45 -9.91
N ALA A 162 -15.61 -11.85 -9.03
CA ALA A 162 -15.20 -10.72 -8.22
C ALA A 162 -14.16 -11.17 -7.18
N PRO A 163 -13.00 -10.50 -7.08
CA PRO A 163 -12.03 -10.80 -6.03
C PRO A 163 -12.67 -10.58 -4.64
N PRO A 164 -12.60 -11.57 -3.73
CA PRO A 164 -13.24 -11.49 -2.41
C PRO A 164 -12.51 -10.56 -1.43
N SER A 165 -11.33 -10.06 -1.79
CA SER A 165 -10.59 -9.06 -1.02
C SER A 165 -9.78 -8.14 -1.92
N ALA A 166 -9.41 -6.97 -1.39
CA ALA A 166 -8.55 -6.02 -2.10
C ALA A 166 -7.19 -6.64 -2.49
N LEU A 167 -6.60 -7.44 -1.61
CA LEU A 167 -5.32 -8.12 -1.87
C LEU A 167 -5.44 -9.13 -3.01
N GLN A 168 -6.57 -9.86 -3.09
CA GLN A 168 -6.80 -10.78 -4.20
C GLN A 168 -7.05 -10.04 -5.51
N ALA A 169 -7.72 -8.88 -5.49
CA ALA A 169 -7.88 -8.04 -6.68
C ALA A 169 -6.52 -7.61 -7.24
N VAL A 170 -5.63 -7.12 -6.39
CA VAL A 170 -4.25 -6.75 -6.76
C VAL A 170 -3.48 -7.97 -7.26
N GLY A 171 -3.57 -9.09 -6.56
CA GLY A 171 -2.91 -10.34 -6.94
C GLY A 171 -3.29 -10.81 -8.35
N LEU A 172 -4.59 -10.83 -8.65
CA LEU A 172 -5.09 -11.21 -9.98
C LEU A 172 -4.66 -10.20 -11.04
N PHE A 173 -4.89 -8.91 -10.79
CA PHE A 173 -4.58 -7.83 -11.73
C PHE A 173 -3.11 -7.84 -12.15
N TYR A 174 -2.20 -7.88 -11.16
CA TYR A 174 -0.76 -7.82 -11.44
C TYR A 174 -0.17 -9.12 -11.98
N THR A 175 -0.80 -10.26 -11.70
CA THR A 175 -0.46 -11.52 -12.38
C THR A 175 -0.67 -11.37 -13.89
N ASP A 176 -1.79 -10.78 -14.31
CA ASP A 176 -2.08 -10.55 -15.73
C ASP A 176 -1.21 -9.45 -16.33
N VAL A 177 -0.99 -8.32 -15.63
CA VAL A 177 -0.07 -7.26 -16.09
C VAL A 177 1.32 -7.81 -16.39
N ILE A 178 1.87 -8.66 -15.51
CA ILE A 178 3.20 -9.27 -15.70
C ILE A 178 3.17 -10.31 -16.80
N LYS A 179 2.17 -11.20 -16.81
CA LYS A 179 2.05 -12.27 -17.80
C LYS A 179 2.00 -11.74 -19.24
N TYR A 180 1.31 -10.62 -19.45
CA TYR A 180 1.14 -10.03 -20.78
C TYR A 180 2.15 -8.92 -21.09
N HIS A 181 3.04 -8.57 -20.16
CA HIS A 181 4.07 -7.53 -20.30
C HIS A 181 3.54 -6.27 -20.98
N SER A 182 2.40 -5.75 -20.49
CA SER A 182 1.76 -4.60 -21.12
C SER A 182 2.57 -3.32 -20.88
N SER A 183 3.51 -3.03 -21.78
CA SER A 183 4.10 -1.70 -21.89
C SER A 183 3.05 -0.75 -22.50
N GLY A 184 2.90 0.44 -21.92
CA GLY A 184 1.91 1.42 -22.34
C GLY A 184 0.45 1.06 -22.02
N ILE A 185 -0.47 1.53 -22.87
CA ILE A 185 -1.91 1.45 -22.66
C ILE A 185 -2.41 0.03 -22.99
N PRO A 186 -3.16 -0.65 -22.09
CA PRO A 186 -3.79 -1.92 -22.42
C PRO A 186 -4.73 -1.80 -23.63
N VAL A 187 -4.52 -2.64 -24.63
CA VAL A 187 -5.36 -2.72 -25.85
C VAL A 187 -5.78 -4.15 -26.15
N GLY A 188 -6.85 -4.30 -26.95
CA GLY A 188 -7.34 -5.60 -27.42
C GLY A 188 -7.55 -6.60 -26.29
N HIS A 189 -7.00 -7.80 -26.47
CA HIS A 189 -7.16 -8.91 -25.53
C HIS A 189 -6.67 -8.59 -24.10
N ILE A 190 -5.59 -7.83 -23.94
CA ILE A 190 -5.08 -7.46 -22.62
C ILE A 190 -6.11 -6.59 -21.87
N LYS A 191 -6.72 -5.65 -22.59
CA LYS A 191 -7.76 -4.79 -22.03
C LYS A 191 -9.02 -5.59 -21.66
N GLU A 192 -9.38 -6.61 -22.43
CA GLU A 192 -10.50 -7.51 -22.11
C GLU A 192 -10.26 -8.30 -20.82
N ILE A 193 -9.01 -8.70 -20.55
CA ILE A 193 -8.62 -9.41 -19.33
C ILE A 193 -8.57 -8.47 -18.13
N LEU A 194 -7.92 -7.31 -18.26
CA LEU A 194 -7.73 -6.40 -17.14
C LEU A 194 -8.98 -5.59 -16.83
N GLY A 195 -9.81 -5.27 -17.83
CA GLY A 195 -11.01 -4.43 -17.69
C GLY A 195 -11.97 -4.87 -16.58
N PRO A 196 -12.32 -6.17 -16.47
CA PRO A 196 -13.11 -6.70 -15.37
C PRO A 196 -12.50 -6.46 -13.99
N LEU A 197 -11.20 -6.23 -13.86
CA LEU A 197 -10.53 -5.97 -12.58
C LEU A 197 -10.34 -4.47 -12.29
N MET A 198 -10.73 -3.59 -13.20
CA MET A 198 -10.68 -2.13 -13.04
C MET A 198 -12.01 -1.57 -12.49
N SER A 199 -11.92 -0.46 -11.77
CA SER A 199 -13.08 0.37 -11.46
C SER A 199 -13.64 0.98 -12.73
N LYS A 200 -14.92 1.37 -12.70
CA LYS A 200 -15.54 2.04 -13.85
C LYS A 200 -14.79 3.32 -14.22
N LYS A 201 -14.33 4.07 -13.21
CA LYS A 201 -13.55 5.30 -13.39
C LYS A 201 -12.23 5.00 -14.10
N LEU A 202 -11.44 4.06 -13.59
CA LEU A 202 -10.15 3.70 -14.18
C LEU A 202 -10.33 3.22 -15.62
N ALA A 203 -11.32 2.37 -15.89
CA ALA A 203 -11.60 1.92 -17.25
C ALA A 203 -11.90 3.08 -18.22
N GLN A 204 -12.66 4.09 -17.78
CA GLN A 204 -12.93 5.30 -18.57
C GLN A 204 -11.69 6.17 -18.80
N GLU A 205 -10.78 6.23 -17.82
CA GLU A 205 -9.49 6.92 -18.00
C GLU A 205 -8.63 6.19 -19.02
N ILE A 206 -8.56 4.86 -18.99
CA ILE A 206 -7.87 4.04 -20.01
C ILE A 206 -8.46 4.26 -21.41
N ASP A 207 -9.80 4.36 -21.52
CA ASP A 207 -10.47 4.68 -22.78
C ASP A 207 -10.07 6.05 -23.31
N SER A 208 -10.10 7.06 -22.43
CA SER A 208 -9.73 8.44 -22.76
C SER A 208 -8.26 8.54 -23.19
N LEU A 209 -7.38 7.82 -22.49
CA LEU A 209 -5.96 7.73 -22.82
C LEU A 209 -5.73 7.05 -24.17
N SER A 210 -6.44 5.96 -24.46
CA SER A 210 -6.39 5.28 -25.76
C SER A 210 -6.87 6.17 -26.91
N ALA A 211 -7.90 7.00 -26.68
CA ALA A 211 -8.34 7.98 -27.67
C ALA A 211 -7.30 9.07 -27.91
N CYS A 212 -6.66 9.55 -26.83
CA CYS A 212 -5.59 10.55 -26.90
C CYS A 212 -4.38 10.04 -27.69
N ASP A 213 -3.96 8.80 -27.44
CA ASP A 213 -2.87 8.12 -28.16
C ASP A 213 -3.16 8.02 -29.67
N LYS A 214 -4.37 7.62 -30.03
CA LYS A 214 -4.81 7.60 -31.44
C LYS A 214 -4.80 8.99 -32.07
N ASP A 215 -5.22 10.01 -31.35
CA ASP A 215 -5.20 11.39 -31.85
C ASP A 215 -3.76 11.90 -32.05
N TYR A 216 -2.84 11.56 -31.14
CA TYR A 216 -1.41 11.87 -31.29
C TYR A 216 -0.83 11.26 -32.57
N PHE A 217 -1.01 9.94 -32.77
CA PHE A 217 -0.50 9.28 -33.97
C PHE A 217 -1.21 9.71 -35.25
N ARG A 218 -2.50 10.08 -35.18
CA ARG A 218 -3.21 10.68 -36.32
C ARG A 218 -2.58 12.02 -36.75
N ARG A 219 -2.12 12.83 -35.80
CA ARG A 219 -1.52 14.16 -36.07
C ARG A 219 -0.06 14.08 -36.48
N TYR A 220 0.73 13.23 -35.82
CA TYR A 220 2.19 13.23 -35.93
C TYR A 220 2.78 11.94 -36.50
N GLY A 221 1.98 10.89 -36.70
CA GLY A 221 2.48 9.56 -37.12
C GLY A 221 3.25 9.57 -38.44
N GLU A 222 2.86 10.42 -39.40
CA GLU A 222 3.61 10.57 -40.65
C GLU A 222 5.00 11.17 -40.42
N ILE A 223 5.08 12.27 -39.67
CA ILE A 223 6.34 12.96 -39.34
C ILE A 223 7.26 12.01 -38.56
N LEU A 224 6.72 11.32 -37.55
CA LEU A 224 7.46 10.33 -36.75
C LEU A 224 8.09 9.25 -37.64
N ARG A 225 7.31 8.73 -38.61
CA ARG A 225 7.78 7.68 -39.53
C ARG A 225 8.82 8.18 -40.52
N VAL A 226 8.62 9.37 -41.11
CA VAL A 226 9.53 9.93 -42.13
C VAL A 226 10.87 10.29 -41.53
N HIS A 227 10.88 10.86 -40.32
CA HIS A 227 12.09 11.33 -39.66
C HIS A 227 12.68 10.32 -38.67
N THR A 228 12.07 9.13 -38.53
CA THR A 228 12.50 8.08 -37.57
C THR A 228 12.54 8.61 -36.13
N LEU A 229 11.60 9.49 -35.78
CA LEU A 229 11.52 10.13 -34.46
C LEU A 229 10.76 9.23 -33.49
N LYS A 230 11.15 9.28 -32.22
CA LYS A 230 10.46 8.59 -31.13
C LYS A 230 9.18 9.36 -30.78
N ALA A 231 8.09 8.64 -30.48
CA ALA A 231 6.89 9.28 -29.99
C ALA A 231 7.15 9.89 -28.60
N ALA A 232 6.92 11.20 -28.45
CA ALA A 232 7.07 11.93 -27.20
C ALA A 232 5.83 11.77 -26.30
N ILE A 233 5.37 10.53 -26.11
CA ILE A 233 4.21 10.20 -25.28
C ILE A 233 4.66 9.62 -23.93
N PRO A 234 4.14 10.10 -22.79
CA PRO A 234 4.60 9.66 -21.46
C PRO A 234 4.45 8.15 -21.20
N TRP A 235 3.41 7.53 -21.74
CA TRP A 235 3.15 6.10 -21.60
C TRP A 235 3.85 5.22 -22.64
N GLY A 236 4.63 5.79 -23.56
CA GLY A 236 5.37 5.02 -24.57
C GLY A 236 6.58 4.28 -24.00
N GLU A 237 7.10 4.73 -22.86
CA GLU A 237 8.29 4.20 -22.18
C GLU A 237 8.00 3.76 -20.74
N ALA A 238 6.74 3.88 -20.32
CA ALA A 238 6.29 3.52 -19.00
C ALA A 238 5.28 2.38 -19.07
N GLY A 239 5.45 1.41 -18.18
CA GLY A 239 4.40 0.45 -17.90
C GLY A 239 3.37 1.19 -17.07
N LEU A 240 2.17 1.35 -17.62
CA LEU A 240 1.14 2.20 -17.04
C LEU A 240 0.86 1.84 -15.56
N PHE A 241 0.95 0.55 -15.22
CA PHE A 241 0.71 0.05 -13.88
C PHE A 241 1.96 -0.36 -13.10
N THR A 242 3.16 -0.18 -13.66
CA THR A 242 4.40 -0.73 -13.09
C THR A 242 5.53 0.29 -12.97
N GLY A 243 5.48 1.38 -13.72
CA GLY A 243 6.45 2.48 -13.66
C GLY A 243 7.26 2.67 -14.95
N PRO A 244 8.16 3.67 -14.98
CA PRO A 244 8.97 4.00 -16.15
C PRO A 244 10.13 3.01 -16.39
N ASN A 245 10.69 3.01 -17.60
CA ASN A 245 11.95 2.34 -17.95
C ASN A 245 11.94 0.83 -17.63
N ASP A 246 12.94 0.31 -16.92
CA ASP A 246 13.05 -1.11 -16.56
C ASP A 246 11.88 -1.59 -15.68
N ALA A 247 11.23 -0.67 -14.96
CA ALA A 247 9.99 -0.94 -14.23
C ALA A 247 8.80 -1.18 -15.15
N SER A 248 8.88 -0.86 -16.45
CA SER A 248 7.77 -1.02 -17.40
C SER A 248 7.46 -2.48 -17.74
N THR A 249 8.41 -3.39 -17.53
CA THR A 249 8.26 -4.82 -17.84
C THR A 249 8.84 -5.69 -16.72
N PRO A 250 8.29 -5.63 -15.50
CA PRO A 250 8.85 -6.36 -14.38
C PRO A 250 8.65 -7.86 -14.54
N SER A 251 9.59 -8.65 -14.03
CA SER A 251 9.55 -10.12 -14.13
C SER A 251 8.68 -10.78 -13.05
N ALA A 252 8.47 -10.09 -11.93
CA ALA A 252 7.67 -10.55 -10.80
C ALA A 252 7.21 -9.35 -9.96
N PHE A 253 6.23 -9.60 -9.09
CA PHE A 253 5.81 -8.65 -8.05
C PHE A 253 5.57 -9.36 -6.73
N ARG A 254 5.54 -8.58 -5.66
CA ARG A 254 5.08 -9.02 -4.33
C ARG A 254 4.32 -7.91 -3.65
N ILE A 255 3.29 -8.29 -2.88
CA ILE A 255 2.55 -7.36 -2.03
C ILE A 255 3.37 -7.13 -0.76
N LEU A 256 3.64 -5.86 -0.45
CA LEU A 256 4.39 -5.43 0.73
C LEU A 256 3.48 -5.13 1.92
N GLY A 257 2.26 -4.67 1.66
CA GLY A 257 1.31 -4.32 2.71
C GLY A 257 0.01 -3.74 2.15
N SER A 258 -0.96 -3.49 3.03
CA SER A 258 -2.19 -2.81 2.65
C SER A 258 -2.72 -1.94 3.78
N ARG A 259 -3.54 -0.95 3.41
CA ARG A 259 -4.12 0.05 4.31
C ARG A 259 -5.57 0.28 3.92
N ALA A 260 -6.50 -0.08 4.80
CA ALA A 260 -7.90 0.29 4.64
C ALA A 260 -8.10 1.81 4.82
N ILE A 261 -8.63 2.47 3.80
CA ILE A 261 -9.06 3.87 3.81
C ILE A 261 -10.60 3.86 3.93
N GLY A 262 -11.08 3.54 5.12
CA GLY A 262 -12.50 3.31 5.36
C GLY A 262 -12.96 1.92 4.91
N GLU A 263 -14.28 1.74 4.77
CA GLU A 263 -14.89 0.43 4.53
C GLU A 263 -14.76 -0.05 3.07
N ASN A 264 -14.69 0.90 2.14
CA ASN A 264 -14.83 0.63 0.70
C ASN A 264 -13.57 0.96 -0.11
N ARG A 265 -12.44 1.20 0.55
CA ARG A 265 -11.18 1.52 -0.12
C ARG A 265 -10.00 0.92 0.65
N VAL A 266 -9.04 0.37 -0.09
CA VAL A 266 -7.78 -0.15 0.43
C VAL A 266 -6.67 0.32 -0.49
N ASP A 267 -5.64 0.94 0.06
CA ASP A 267 -4.40 1.21 -0.65
C ASP A 267 -3.44 0.01 -0.42
N VAL A 268 -2.81 -0.51 -1.46
CA VAL A 268 -1.96 -1.71 -1.42
C VAL A 268 -0.58 -1.36 -1.96
N LEU A 269 0.43 -1.52 -1.11
CA LEU A 269 1.82 -1.31 -1.47
C LEU A 269 2.38 -2.59 -2.12
N ILE A 270 2.99 -2.45 -3.29
CA ILE A 270 3.62 -3.54 -4.03
C ILE A 270 5.06 -3.21 -4.38
N ALA A 271 5.87 -4.25 -4.55
CA ALA A 271 7.22 -4.15 -5.12
C ALA A 271 7.30 -4.98 -6.39
N PHE A 272 8.02 -4.48 -7.38
CA PHE A 272 8.36 -5.15 -8.62
C PHE A 272 9.81 -5.58 -8.62
N LYS A 273 10.09 -6.74 -9.20
CA LYS A 273 11.45 -7.22 -9.41
C LYS A 273 11.97 -6.76 -10.76
N GLU A 274 13.07 -6.03 -10.74
CA GLU A 274 13.80 -5.52 -11.90
C GLU A 274 15.18 -6.18 -11.98
N ASP A 275 15.89 -5.94 -13.09
CA ASP A 275 17.25 -6.47 -13.27
C ASP A 275 18.27 -5.83 -12.31
N TRP A 276 18.03 -4.58 -11.92
CA TRP A 276 18.96 -3.79 -11.09
C TRP A 276 18.48 -3.53 -9.66
N GLY A 277 17.28 -4.01 -9.28
CA GLY A 277 16.73 -3.76 -7.95
C GLY A 277 15.24 -4.08 -7.82
N GLU A 278 14.59 -3.31 -6.94
CA GLU A 278 13.14 -3.33 -6.76
C GLU A 278 12.60 -1.90 -6.89
N SER A 279 11.56 -1.70 -7.70
CA SER A 279 10.71 -0.51 -7.62
C SER A 279 9.46 -0.80 -6.81
N GLN A 280 8.82 0.26 -6.33
CA GLN A 280 7.60 0.17 -5.55
C GLN A 280 6.46 0.92 -6.22
N GLY A 281 5.24 0.55 -5.86
CA GLY A 281 4.06 1.27 -6.27
C GLY A 281 2.91 1.13 -5.26
N ASP A 282 2.03 2.12 -5.28
CA ASP A 282 0.85 2.18 -4.43
C ASP A 282 -0.41 2.02 -5.29
N VAL A 283 -1.16 0.95 -5.04
CA VAL A 283 -2.36 0.57 -5.80
C VAL A 283 -3.59 0.91 -4.98
N THR A 284 -4.45 1.78 -5.50
CA THR A 284 -5.75 2.05 -4.87
C THR A 284 -6.76 1.02 -5.34
N VAL A 285 -7.40 0.34 -4.39
CA VAL A 285 -8.44 -0.67 -4.62
C VAL A 285 -9.73 -0.20 -3.95
N VAL A 286 -10.86 -0.28 -4.65
CA VAL A 286 -12.17 0.14 -4.14
C VAL A 286 -13.18 -1.00 -4.20
N LEU A 287 -14.15 -0.97 -3.29
CA LEU A 287 -15.31 -1.83 -3.34
C LEU A 287 -16.39 -1.16 -4.20
N GLU A 288 -16.53 -1.60 -5.44
CA GLU A 288 -17.53 -1.11 -6.38
C GLU A 288 -18.52 -2.24 -6.67
N ASN A 289 -19.83 -2.05 -6.57
CA ASN A 289 -20.82 -3.10 -6.86
C ASN A 289 -20.54 -4.44 -6.13
N ASN A 290 -20.12 -4.36 -4.87
CA ASN A 290 -19.76 -5.52 -4.04
C ASN A 290 -18.58 -6.37 -4.57
N ARG A 291 -17.69 -5.75 -5.38
CA ARG A 291 -16.45 -6.36 -5.86
C ARG A 291 -15.25 -5.45 -5.66
N TRP A 292 -14.11 -6.02 -5.27
CA TRP A 292 -12.87 -5.27 -5.13
C TRP A 292 -12.19 -5.12 -6.49
N VAL A 293 -11.87 -3.88 -6.87
CA VAL A 293 -11.32 -3.52 -8.18
C VAL A 293 -10.25 -2.45 -8.08
N ILE A 294 -9.32 -2.44 -9.02
CA ILE A 294 -8.25 -1.44 -9.10
C ILE A 294 -8.84 -0.11 -9.56
N ASP A 295 -8.64 0.95 -8.78
CA ASP A 295 -9.12 2.30 -9.08
C ASP A 295 -8.00 3.24 -9.53
N ASP A 296 -6.78 3.02 -9.03
CA ASP A 296 -5.65 3.91 -9.29
C ASP A 296 -4.31 3.21 -9.04
N TYR A 297 -3.24 3.79 -9.58
CA TYR A 297 -1.86 3.37 -9.35
C TYR A 297 -0.93 4.58 -9.30
N VAL A 298 0.08 4.51 -8.43
CA VAL A 298 1.18 5.47 -8.33
C VAL A 298 2.49 4.70 -8.34
N ALA A 299 3.36 5.01 -9.30
CA ALA A 299 4.75 4.54 -9.26
C ALA A 299 5.53 5.33 -8.19
N MET A 300 6.21 4.63 -7.30
CA MET A 300 7.09 5.22 -6.29
C MET A 300 8.53 5.05 -6.76
N TYR A 301 8.95 5.90 -7.70
CA TYR A 301 10.32 5.96 -8.22
C TYR A 301 11.09 7.13 -7.58
N GLU A 302 12.42 7.18 -7.76
CA GLU A 302 13.36 8.11 -7.09
C GLU A 302 13.10 9.62 -7.27
N ASN A 303 12.04 10.04 -7.98
CA ASN A 303 11.72 11.45 -8.22
C ASN A 303 10.43 11.86 -7.49
N ASP A 304 10.45 13.06 -6.87
CA ASP A 304 9.41 13.60 -5.97
C ASP A 304 8.01 13.80 -6.58
N LYS A 305 7.81 13.55 -7.88
CA LYS A 305 6.51 13.70 -8.55
C LYS A 305 5.76 12.37 -8.61
N LEU A 306 5.09 12.05 -7.52
CA LEU A 306 4.13 10.96 -7.44
C LEU A 306 2.87 11.32 -8.25
N GLU A 307 2.82 10.91 -9.51
CA GLU A 307 1.65 11.09 -10.37
C GLU A 307 0.73 9.86 -10.30
N ARG A 308 -0.52 10.11 -9.89
CA ARG A 308 -1.60 9.12 -9.94
C ARG A 308 -2.06 8.93 -11.37
N LEU A 309 -2.27 7.69 -11.81
CA LEU A 309 -2.93 7.44 -13.10
C LEU A 309 -4.27 8.16 -13.21
N SER A 310 -5.02 8.22 -12.11
CA SER A 310 -6.32 8.89 -12.07
C SER A 310 -6.24 10.43 -12.07
N ALA A 311 -5.06 11.02 -11.88
CA ALA A 311 -4.86 12.44 -12.17
C ALA A 311 -4.79 12.71 -13.69
N GLY A 312 -4.71 11.64 -14.48
CA GLY A 312 -4.61 11.68 -15.93
C GLY A 312 -3.26 12.20 -16.40
N TYR A 313 -3.17 12.39 -17.71
CA TYR A 313 -2.02 13.01 -18.34
C TYR A 313 -2.43 14.40 -18.78
N SER A 314 -1.75 15.44 -18.29
CA SER A 314 -2.06 16.85 -18.63
C SER A 314 -2.01 17.14 -20.13
N VAL A 315 -1.27 16.32 -20.88
CA VAL A 315 -1.18 16.33 -22.36
C VAL A 315 -2.38 15.71 -23.07
N CYS A 316 -3.33 15.13 -22.33
CA CYS A 316 -4.57 14.54 -22.82
C CYS A 316 -5.79 15.26 -22.24
N LYS A 317 -6.61 15.83 -23.12
CA LYS A 317 -7.88 16.47 -22.75
C LYS A 317 -9.02 15.92 -23.59
N ASP A 318 -10.00 15.31 -22.95
CA ASP A 318 -11.18 14.72 -23.59
C ASP A 318 -10.82 13.75 -24.74
N GLY A 319 -9.77 12.93 -24.53
CA GLY A 319 -9.25 12.01 -25.54
C GLY A 319 -8.53 12.68 -26.72
N ARG A 320 -8.11 13.94 -26.58
CA ARG A 320 -7.32 14.66 -27.58
C ARG A 320 -5.94 14.99 -27.05
N TRP A 321 -4.94 14.92 -27.91
CA TRP A 321 -3.60 15.40 -27.61
C TRP A 321 -3.58 16.93 -27.59
N VAL A 322 -3.15 17.49 -26.46
CA VAL A 322 -2.93 18.93 -26.23
C VAL A 322 -1.50 19.25 -25.80
N GLY A 323 -0.63 18.24 -25.73
CA GLY A 323 0.81 18.40 -25.49
C GLY A 323 1.55 18.97 -26.69
N GLU A 324 2.87 19.11 -26.54
CA GLU A 324 3.76 19.60 -27.58
C GLU A 324 3.84 18.63 -28.79
N PRO A 325 4.24 19.12 -29.99
CA PRO A 325 4.51 18.27 -31.15
C PRO A 325 5.67 17.30 -30.88
N ALA A 326 5.75 16.23 -31.69
CA ALA A 326 6.95 15.40 -31.76
C ALA A 326 8.16 16.25 -32.20
N TYR A 327 9.26 16.14 -31.45
CA TYR A 327 10.59 16.67 -31.82
C TYR A 327 11.29 15.71 -32.78
#